data_AF-A0A3B8J1W5-F1
#
_entry.id   AF-A0A3B8J1W5-F1
#
_cell.length_a   1.000
_cell.length_b   1.000
_cell.length_c   1.000
_cell.angle_alpha   90.00
_cell.angle_beta   90.00
_cell.angle_gamma   90.00
#
_symmetry.space_group_name_H-M   'P 1'
#
loop_
_entity.id
_entity.type
_entity.pdbx_description
1 polymer ?
#
loop_
_entity_poly.entity_id
_entity_poly.type
_entity_poly.pdbx_seq_one_letter_code
_entity_poly.pdbx_strand_id
1 'polypeptide(L)'
;MLLPAWGFSQVPIDASETSITLSANALVANGIDSALLTIQLVDTEGTPLSTGGATVRAQSTLGAISPTPLTDHGDGTYSGVLVSG
;
A
#
# COMPACT_ATOMS: atom_id res chain seq x y z
N MET A 1 40.36 2.92 -11.25
CA MET A 1 39.12 3.28 -11.96
C MET A 1 37.96 2.75 -11.13
N LEU A 2 37.40 3.58 -10.26
CA LEU A 2 36.31 3.20 -9.34
C LEU A 2 34.99 3.58 -10.03
N LEU A 3 34.06 2.62 -10.13
CA LEU A 3 32.73 2.84 -10.69
C LEU A 3 32.01 3.91 -9.83
N PRO A 4 31.28 4.89 -10.42
CA PRO A 4 30.52 5.85 -9.63
C PRO A 4 29.40 5.13 -8.88
N ALA A 5 29.29 5.39 -7.58
CA ALA A 5 28.15 5.03 -6.78
C ALA A 5 26.94 5.82 -7.28
N TRP A 6 26.18 5.23 -8.21
CA TRP A 6 24.81 5.66 -8.48
C TRP A 6 24.00 5.27 -7.25
N GLY A 7 24.02 6.12 -6.23
CA GLY A 7 23.19 5.95 -5.06
C GLY A 7 21.74 6.09 -5.47
N PHE A 8 21.01 4.98 -5.52
CA PHE A 8 19.56 5.03 -5.41
C PHE A 8 19.28 5.59 -4.03
N SER A 9 19.10 6.91 -3.93
CA SER A 9 18.54 7.51 -2.73
C SER A 9 17.09 7.06 -2.68
N GLN A 10 16.84 5.90 -2.06
CA GLN A 10 15.48 5.56 -1.69
C GLN A 10 15.00 6.67 -0.76
N VAL A 11 13.91 7.33 -1.15
CA VAL A 11 13.24 8.28 -0.28
C VAL A 11 12.69 7.46 0.90
N PRO A 12 13.08 7.77 2.14
CA PRO A 12 12.60 7.03 3.30
C PRO A 12 11.08 7.21 3.40
N ILE A 13 10.37 6.08 3.51
CA ILE A 13 8.91 6.06 3.70
C ILE A 13 8.60 6.39 5.16
N ASP A 14 7.60 7.23 5.38
CA ASP A 14 6.98 7.41 6.68
C ASP A 14 5.62 6.73 6.73
N ALA A 15 5.51 5.69 7.56
CA ALA A 15 4.27 4.94 7.74
C ALA A 15 3.18 5.77 8.44
N SER A 16 3.54 6.81 9.18
CA SER A 16 2.59 7.68 9.88
C SER A 16 1.92 8.70 8.95
N GLU A 17 2.59 9.09 7.88
CA GLU A 17 2.07 9.98 6.83
C GLU A 17 1.41 9.20 5.68
N THR A 18 1.69 7.90 5.57
CA THR A 18 1.09 7.00 4.57
C THR A 18 -0.42 6.93 4.75
N SER A 19 -1.17 7.06 3.65
CA SER A 19 -2.63 7.02 3.67
C SER A 19 -3.16 5.65 3.27
N ILE A 20 -4.26 5.25 3.93
CA ILE A 20 -4.98 4.00 3.66
C ILE A 20 -6.44 4.35 3.42
N THR A 21 -6.99 3.93 2.28
CA THR A 21 -8.39 4.16 1.92
C THR A 21 -9.08 2.86 1.53
N LEU A 22 -10.38 2.79 1.83
CA LEU A 22 -11.26 1.71 1.40
C LEU A 22 -12.39 2.30 0.57
N SER A 23 -12.82 1.60 -0.48
CA SER A 23 -13.96 2.02 -1.31
C SER A 23 -15.30 1.99 -0.57
N ALA A 24 -15.38 1.27 0.55
CA ALA A 24 -16.54 1.17 1.41
C ALA A 24 -16.15 1.30 2.88
N ASN A 25 -16.94 2.06 3.64
CA ASN A 25 -16.72 2.30 5.07
C ASN A 25 -17.29 1.18 5.95
N ALA A 26 -18.15 0.34 5.38
CA ALA A 26 -18.78 -0.79 6.04
C ALA A 26 -18.96 -1.93 5.02
N LEU A 27 -18.78 -3.15 5.50
CA LEU A 27 -19.08 -4.37 4.76
C LEU A 27 -20.05 -5.20 5.59
N VAL A 28 -21.00 -5.83 4.93
CA VAL A 28 -21.83 -6.86 5.56
C VAL A 28 -20.97 -8.10 5.75
N ALA A 29 -20.91 -8.64 6.98
CA ALA A 29 -20.18 -9.87 7.29
C ALA A 29 -20.89 -11.11 6.72
N ASN A 30 -20.88 -11.25 5.40
CA ASN A 30 -21.53 -12.32 4.66
C ASN A 30 -20.53 -13.20 3.88
N GLY A 31 -19.22 -12.99 4.07
CA GLY A 31 -18.17 -13.75 3.38
C GLY A 31 -17.95 -13.39 1.90
N ILE A 32 -18.72 -12.46 1.33
CA ILE A 32 -18.67 -12.11 -0.10
C ILE A 32 -18.61 -10.61 -0.37
N ASP A 33 -19.11 -9.79 0.56
CA ASP A 33 -19.07 -8.34 0.44
C ASP A 33 -17.62 -7.88 0.53
N SER A 34 -17.24 -6.93 -0.32
CA SER A 34 -15.82 -6.58 -0.50
C SER A 34 -15.58 -5.08 -0.74
N ALA A 35 -14.41 -4.62 -0.33
CA ALA A 35 -13.94 -3.26 -0.54
C ALA A 35 -12.56 -3.26 -1.20
N LEU A 36 -12.36 -2.32 -2.13
CA LEU A 36 -11.05 -2.01 -2.68
C LEU A 36 -10.24 -1.26 -1.62
N LEU A 37 -9.08 -1.82 -1.27
CA LEU A 37 -8.06 -1.21 -0.43
C LEU A 37 -7.04 -0.51 -1.32
N THR A 38 -6.77 0.76 -1.04
CA THR A 38 -5.71 1.54 -1.67
C THR A 38 -4.80 2.13 -0.60
N ILE A 39 -3.49 1.98 -0.79
CA ILE A 39 -2.46 2.56 0.09
C ILE A 39 -1.57 3.45 -0.76
N GLN A 40 -1.40 4.72 -0.37
CA GLN A 40 -0.44 5.63 -0.98
C GLN A 40 0.71 5.82 0.00
N LEU A 41 1.91 5.36 -0.39
CA LEU A 41 3.11 5.59 0.40
C LEU A 41 3.50 7.07 0.34
N VAL A 42 3.90 7.60 1.48
CA VAL A 42 4.31 8.99 1.67
C VAL A 42 5.68 9.00 2.34
N ASP A 43 6.52 9.97 1.97
CA ASP A 43 7.83 10.14 2.58
C ASP A 43 7.80 10.92 3.89
N THR A 44 8.95 11.03 4.54
CA THR A 44 9.13 11.80 5.78
C THR A 44 8.88 13.30 5.64
N GLU A 45 8.77 13.83 4.41
CA GLU A 45 8.43 15.23 4.15
C GLU A 45 6.93 15.42 3.90
N GLY A 46 6.13 14.35 3.96
CA GLY A 46 4.70 14.38 3.67
C GLY A 46 4.38 14.36 2.17
N THR A 47 5.36 14.03 1.32
CA THR A 47 5.19 13.98 -0.13
C THR A 47 4.81 12.56 -0.58
N PRO A 48 3.72 12.39 -1.35
CA PRO A 48 3.37 11.10 -1.94
C PRO A 48 4.51 10.60 -2.84
N LEU A 49 4.91 9.34 -2.64
CA LEU A 49 5.86 8.71 -3.55
C LEU A 49 5.25 8.61 -4.94
N SER A 50 6.08 8.86 -5.97
CA SER A 50 5.74 8.73 -7.38
C SER A 50 6.34 7.48 -8.03
N THR A 51 6.99 6.65 -7.23
CA THR A 51 7.63 5.40 -7.65
C THR A 51 7.18 4.24 -6.78
N GLY A 52 6.94 3.10 -7.41
CA GLY A 52 6.73 1.82 -6.75
C GLY A 52 8.05 1.10 -6.41
N GLY A 53 7.94 -0.20 -6.17
CA GLY A 53 9.04 -1.11 -5.91
C GLY A 53 9.15 -1.57 -4.45
N ALA A 54 8.30 -1.07 -3.56
CA ALA A 54 8.22 -1.55 -2.19
C ALA A 54 7.33 -2.80 -2.11
N THR A 55 7.60 -3.68 -1.13
CA THR A 55 6.68 -4.77 -0.81
C THR A 55 5.75 -4.32 0.31
N VAL A 56 4.49 -4.01 -0.03
CA VAL A 56 3.48 -3.57 0.95
C VAL A 56 2.57 -4.74 1.32
N ARG A 57 2.34 -4.93 2.63
CA ARG A 57 1.43 -5.93 3.18
C ARG A 57 0.44 -5.25 4.11
N ALA A 58 -0.83 -5.61 3.98
CA ALA A 58 -1.89 -5.18 4.89
C ALA A 58 -2.47 -6.39 5.62
N GLN A 59 -2.95 -6.17 6.84
CA GLN A 59 -3.65 -7.17 7.64
C GLN A 59 -4.96 -6.56 8.14
N SER A 60 -6.00 -7.37 8.15
CA SER A 60 -7.30 -7.00 8.73
C SER A 60 -7.54 -7.81 10.00
N THR A 61 -8.24 -7.23 10.97
CA THR A 61 -8.73 -7.95 12.15
C THR A 61 -9.97 -8.79 11.85
N LEU A 62 -10.71 -8.44 10.80
CA LEU A 62 -11.92 -9.13 10.33
C LEU A 62 -11.87 -9.33 8.81
N GLY A 63 -12.30 -10.51 8.34
CA GLY A 63 -12.23 -10.84 6.93
C GLY A 63 -10.81 -11.13 6.43
N ALA A 64 -10.62 -11.10 5.11
CA ALA A 64 -9.37 -11.44 4.46
C ALA A 64 -8.96 -10.40 3.42
N ILE A 65 -7.66 -10.07 3.37
CA ILE A 65 -7.09 -9.18 2.35
C ILE A 65 -6.35 -10.02 1.30
N SER A 66 -6.59 -9.74 0.02
CA SER A 66 -5.91 -10.38 -1.11
C SER A 66 -5.66 -9.38 -2.25
N PRO A 67 -4.51 -9.44 -2.94
CA PRO A 67 -3.39 -10.35 -2.74
C PRO A 67 -2.51 -9.94 -1.54
N THR A 68 -1.64 -10.86 -1.10
CA THR A 68 -0.56 -10.55 -0.13
C THR A 68 0.80 -11.00 -0.71
N PRO A 69 1.72 -10.08 -1.03
CA PRO A 69 1.66 -8.62 -0.87
C PRO A 69 0.63 -7.94 -1.78
N LEU A 70 0.33 -6.67 -1.49
CA LEU A 70 -0.55 -5.83 -2.30
C LEU A 70 0.04 -5.63 -3.70
N THR A 71 -0.84 -5.37 -4.67
CA THR A 71 -0.46 -5.05 -6.05
C THR A 71 0.17 -3.66 -6.08
N ASP A 72 1.43 -3.58 -6.48
CA ASP A 72 2.13 -2.32 -6.74
C ASP A 72 1.73 -1.76 -8.12
N HIS A 73 1.38 -0.48 -8.18
CA HIS A 73 1.04 0.22 -9.42
C HIS A 73 2.23 0.94 -10.06
N GLY A 74 3.39 0.97 -9.40
CA GLY A 74 4.60 1.62 -9.90
C GLY A 74 4.62 3.13 -9.69
N ASP A 75 3.58 3.71 -9.12
CA ASP A 75 3.39 5.15 -8.91
C ASP A 75 3.33 5.55 -7.42
N GLY A 76 3.75 4.64 -6.52
CA GLY A 76 3.67 4.82 -5.07
C GLY A 76 2.32 4.40 -4.46
N THR A 77 1.35 4.01 -5.28
CA THR A 77 0.10 3.41 -4.82
C THR A 77 0.12 1.88 -4.87
N TYR A 78 -0.58 1.27 -3.93
CA TYR A 78 -0.71 -0.18 -3.79
C TYR A 78 -2.16 -0.55 -3.57
N SER A 79 -2.64 -1.63 -4.19
CA SER A 79 -4.02 -2.08 -4.04
C SER A 79 -4.19 -3.53 -3.63
N GLY A 80 -5.31 -3.78 -2.94
CA GLY A 80 -5.81 -5.10 -2.64
C GLY A 80 -7.32 -5.06 -2.44
N VAL A 81 -7.90 -6.21 -2.13
CA VAL A 81 -9.33 -6.35 -1.85
C VAL A 81 -9.47 -6.91 -0.44
N LEU A 82 -10.24 -6.22 0.39
CA LEU A 82 -10.73 -6.74 1.66
C LEU A 82 -12.07 -7.43 1.39
N VAL A 83 -12.16 -8.72 1.67
CA VAL A 83 -13.41 -9.48 1.67
C VAL A 83 -13.87 -9.65 3.10
N SER A 84 -15.15 -9.40 3.34
CA SER A 84 -15.80 -9.62 4.63
C SER A 84 -15.64 -11.07 5.09
N GLY A 85 -15.54 -11.25 6.41
CA GLY A 85 -15.51 -12.57 7.05
C GLY A 85 -16.90 -13.19 7.18
#